data_AF-A0A920JVP5-F1
#
_entry.id   AF-A0A920JVP5-F1
#
_cell.length_a   1.000
_cell.length_b   1.000
_cell.length_c   1.000
_cell.angle_alpha   90.00
_cell.angle_beta   90.00
_cell.angle_gamma   90.00
#
_symmetry.space_group_name_H-M   'P 1'
#
loop_
_entity.id
_entity.type
_entity.pdbx_description
1 polymer ?
#
loop_
_entity_poly.entity_id
_entity_poly.type
_entity_poly.pdbx_seq_one_letter_code
_entity_poly.pdbx_strand_id
1 'polypeptide(L)'
;MRLLEAEKKSNVVQSLGEKGYSTETSKLTQKTILETAKASLARAEYEISKLVIKAPFAGVLEDNTSEIGSFLNIGSLCATIIDLSQIKLIGYIPELKIREISLGSVASGKTLSGLSTKGKVSFISRQADPVTKTFRVEILAENKDELIRDGETIEIQINLNSNKVHLLPQSVLTLNDAGELGVRTVIDKKVEFFKIKILRDQKNGLLVKGLPNTVDVITVGQEFVIDGQEVNISYE
;
A
#
# COMPACT_ATOMS: atom_id res chain seq x y z
N MET A 1 44.54 -25.13 17.38
CA MET A 1 45.31 -26.32 17.82
C MET A 1 44.78 -27.62 17.21
N ARG A 2 43.52 -28.03 17.46
CA ARG A 2 42.97 -29.30 16.94
C ARG A 2 42.91 -29.43 15.40
N LEU A 3 42.54 -28.38 14.67
CA LEU A 3 42.52 -28.39 13.19
C LEU A 3 43.92 -28.57 12.60
N LEU A 4 44.89 -27.76 13.05
CA LEU A 4 46.27 -27.80 12.56
C LEU A 4 46.92 -29.18 12.75
N GLU A 5 46.58 -29.88 13.84
CA GLU A 5 47.04 -31.24 14.09
C GLU A 5 46.37 -32.26 13.15
N ALA A 6 45.06 -32.14 12.92
CA ALA A 6 44.31 -32.98 12.00
C ALA A 6 44.76 -32.79 10.54
N GLU A 7 45.06 -31.55 10.12
CA GLU A 7 45.62 -31.23 8.80
C GLU A 7 46.99 -31.86 8.59
N LYS A 8 47.91 -31.69 9.56
CA LYS A 8 49.23 -32.32 9.48
C LYS A 8 49.14 -33.84 9.38
N LYS A 9 48.29 -34.48 10.19
CA LYS A 9 48.08 -35.94 10.16
C LYS A 9 47.42 -36.41 8.85
N SER A 10 46.46 -35.66 8.32
CA SER A 10 45.83 -35.96 7.04
C SER A 10 46.83 -35.88 5.88
N ASN A 11 47.66 -34.82 5.83
CA ASN A 11 48.71 -34.65 4.82
C ASN A 11 49.75 -35.77 4.86
N VAL A 12 50.16 -36.20 6.05
CA VAL A 12 51.08 -37.35 6.21
C VAL A 12 50.46 -38.62 5.65
N VAL A 13 49.22 -38.94 6.00
CA VAL A 13 48.54 -40.17 5.53
C VAL A 13 48.24 -40.12 4.02
N GLN A 14 47.95 -38.94 3.46
CA GLN A 14 47.80 -38.75 2.03
C GLN A 14 49.11 -39.03 1.29
N SER A 15 50.23 -38.46 1.74
CA SER A 15 51.56 -38.67 1.14
C SER A 15 52.04 -40.12 1.22
N LEU A 16 51.75 -40.83 2.32
CA LEU A 16 52.07 -42.26 2.48
C LEU A 16 51.23 -43.12 1.54
N GLY A 17 49.99 -42.71 1.30
CA GLY A 17 49.08 -43.41 0.44
C GLY A 17 49.25 -43.18 -1.05
N GLU A 18 49.94 -42.12 -1.47
CA GLU A 18 50.45 -41.96 -2.85
C GLU A 18 51.65 -42.87 -3.10
N LYS A 19 52.44 -43.14 -2.05
CA LYS A 19 53.60 -44.06 -2.08
C LYS A 19 53.23 -45.53 -1.87
N GLY A 20 51.93 -45.86 -1.74
CA GLY A 20 51.45 -47.24 -1.56
C GLY A 20 51.55 -47.80 -0.13
N TYR A 21 51.95 -46.98 0.86
CA TYR A 21 52.18 -47.41 2.24
C TYR A 21 50.98 -47.22 3.19
N SER A 22 49.79 -46.84 2.69
CA SER A 22 48.58 -46.68 3.51
C SER A 22 47.37 -47.36 2.90
N THR A 23 46.47 -47.91 3.72
CA THR A 23 45.20 -48.48 3.28
C THR A 23 44.16 -47.39 2.96
N GLU A 24 43.20 -47.70 2.08
CA GLU A 24 42.06 -46.79 1.81
C GLU A 24 41.25 -46.48 3.06
N THR A 25 41.10 -47.45 3.96
CA THR A 25 40.40 -47.27 5.24
C THR A 25 41.10 -46.22 6.10
N SER A 26 42.43 -46.24 6.20
CA SER A 26 43.19 -45.23 6.96
C SER A 26 43.09 -43.84 6.35
N LYS A 27 43.09 -43.70 5.01
CA LYS A 27 42.85 -42.43 4.32
C LYS A 27 41.46 -41.87 4.65
N LEU A 28 40.43 -42.73 4.57
CA LEU A 28 39.05 -42.33 4.82
C LEU A 28 38.85 -41.90 6.28
N THR A 29 39.39 -42.64 7.25
CA THR A 29 39.31 -42.28 8.67
C THR A 29 39.97 -40.93 8.95
N GLN A 30 41.17 -40.68 8.43
CA GLN A 30 41.83 -39.38 8.64
C GLN A 30 41.11 -38.24 7.94
N LYS A 31 40.51 -38.48 6.77
CA LYS A 31 39.63 -37.51 6.11
C LYS A 31 38.42 -37.17 6.98
N THR A 32 37.75 -38.16 7.58
CA THR A 32 36.64 -37.94 8.50
C THR A 32 37.07 -37.12 9.72
N ILE A 33 38.24 -37.42 10.31
CA ILE A 33 38.79 -36.66 11.44
C ILE A 33 39.06 -35.20 11.05
N LEU A 34 39.66 -34.98 9.87
CA LEU A 34 39.90 -33.63 9.36
C LEU A 34 38.59 -32.86 9.15
N GLU A 35 37.60 -33.47 8.49
CA GLU A 35 36.29 -32.84 8.27
C GLU A 35 35.56 -32.57 9.59
N THR A 36 35.69 -33.43 10.59
CA THR A 36 35.13 -33.20 11.94
C THR A 36 35.81 -32.01 12.64
N ALA A 37 37.13 -31.91 12.52
CA ALA A 37 37.90 -30.79 13.05
C ALA A 37 37.55 -29.46 12.34
N LYS A 38 37.36 -29.48 11.02
CA LYS A 38 36.89 -28.32 10.24
C LYS A 38 35.48 -27.91 10.64
N ALA A 39 34.55 -28.86 10.77
CA ALA A 39 33.18 -28.57 11.19
C ALA A 39 33.13 -27.97 12.61
N SER A 40 34.02 -28.43 13.50
CA SER A 40 34.15 -27.86 14.84
C SER A 40 34.68 -26.42 14.82
N LEU A 41 35.66 -26.13 13.95
CA LEU A 41 36.14 -24.76 13.76
C LEU A 41 35.03 -23.87 13.19
N ALA A 42 34.38 -24.29 12.11
CA ALA A 42 33.30 -23.53 11.48
C ALA A 42 32.15 -23.24 12.46
N ARG A 43 31.82 -24.19 13.34
CA ARG A 43 30.85 -23.99 14.42
C ARG A 43 31.32 -22.94 15.42
N ALA A 44 32.57 -23.01 15.88
CA ALA A 44 33.12 -22.03 16.81
C ALA A 44 33.19 -20.62 16.19
N GLU A 45 33.55 -20.51 14.91
CA GLU A 45 33.54 -19.25 14.15
C GLU A 45 32.11 -18.71 14.02
N TYR A 46 31.13 -19.57 13.76
CA TYR A 46 29.72 -19.19 13.72
C TYR A 46 29.24 -18.70 15.10
N GLU A 47 29.57 -19.40 16.18
CA GLU A 47 29.23 -18.98 17.55
C GLU A 47 29.87 -17.62 17.90
N ILE A 48 31.13 -17.37 17.51
CA ILE A 48 31.79 -16.07 17.66
C ILE A 48 31.07 -14.99 16.84
N SER A 49 30.65 -15.30 15.62
CA SER A 49 29.92 -14.34 14.77
C SER A 49 28.58 -13.91 15.40
N LYS A 50 27.98 -14.74 16.25
CA LYS A 50 26.74 -14.45 16.98
C LYS A 50 26.95 -13.60 18.23
N LEU A 51 28.19 -13.37 18.67
CA LEU A 51 28.48 -12.45 19.78
C LEU A 51 28.25 -10.98 19.39
N VAL A 52 28.27 -10.67 18.09
CA VAL A 52 27.98 -9.33 17.55
C VAL A 52 26.60 -9.34 16.93
N ILE A 53 25.61 -8.82 17.66
CA ILE A 53 24.25 -8.65 17.16
C ILE A 53 24.22 -7.42 16.24
N LYS A 54 23.79 -7.62 14.99
CA LYS A 54 23.65 -6.56 13.99
C LYS A 54 22.18 -6.36 13.63
N ALA A 55 21.82 -5.13 13.30
CA ALA A 55 20.51 -4.82 12.73
C ALA A 55 20.32 -5.61 11.41
N PRO A 56 19.19 -6.33 11.25
CA PRO A 56 18.93 -7.10 10.02
C PRO A 56 18.54 -6.21 8.83
N PHE A 57 18.15 -4.96 9.09
CA PHE A 57 17.79 -3.95 8.08
C PHE A 57 18.05 -2.54 8.62
N ALA A 58 18.03 -1.54 7.74
CA ALA A 58 18.13 -0.14 8.12
C ALA A 58 16.79 0.38 8.67
N GLY A 59 16.83 1.11 9.76
CA GLY A 59 15.64 1.66 10.40
C GLY A 59 15.99 2.47 11.65
N VAL A 60 14.96 2.85 12.38
CA VAL A 60 15.06 3.61 13.63
C VAL A 60 15.03 2.66 14.82
N LEU A 61 15.93 2.88 15.77
CA LEU A 61 15.93 2.16 17.05
C LEU A 61 14.82 2.74 17.93
N GLU A 62 13.77 1.96 18.18
CA GLU A 62 12.62 2.39 18.99
C GLU A 62 12.94 2.30 20.49
N ASP A 63 13.48 1.16 20.91
CA ASP A 63 13.84 0.92 22.30
C ASP A 63 15.09 0.03 22.40
N ASN A 64 15.88 0.30 23.43
CA ASN A 64 17.07 -0.47 23.80
C ASN A 64 16.77 -1.30 25.05
N THR A 65 15.93 -2.33 24.86
CA THR A 65 15.45 -3.17 25.96
C THR A 65 16.55 -3.90 26.72
N SER A 66 17.76 -4.04 26.14
CA SER A 66 18.95 -4.54 26.82
C SER A 66 19.94 -3.44 27.14
N GLU A 67 20.38 -3.38 28.40
CA GLU A 67 21.40 -2.46 28.86
C GLU A 67 22.78 -3.12 28.96
N ILE A 68 23.82 -2.29 29.11
CA ILE A 68 25.18 -2.78 29.35
C ILE A 68 25.21 -3.48 30.71
N GLY A 69 25.63 -4.74 30.72
CA GLY A 69 25.68 -5.58 31.92
C GLY A 69 24.45 -6.49 32.10
N SER A 70 23.42 -6.35 31.25
CA SER A 70 22.30 -7.28 31.22
C SER A 70 22.75 -8.67 30.74
N PHE A 71 22.23 -9.72 31.40
CA PHE A 71 22.39 -11.09 30.95
C PHE A 71 21.24 -11.45 29.99
N LEU A 72 21.56 -11.84 28.76
CA LEU A 72 20.58 -12.23 27.73
C LEU A 72 20.64 -13.73 27.46
N ASN A 73 19.47 -14.36 27.37
CA ASN A 73 19.34 -15.74 26.88
C ASN A 73 19.21 -15.76 25.35
N ILE A 74 19.43 -16.92 24.75
CA ILE A 74 19.19 -17.13 23.32
C ILE A 74 17.70 -16.87 23.03
N GLY A 75 17.42 -15.93 22.14
CA GLY A 75 16.06 -15.52 21.76
C GLY A 75 15.47 -14.42 22.64
N SER A 76 16.19 -13.92 23.66
CA SER A 76 15.76 -12.74 24.40
C SER A 76 15.74 -11.49 23.51
N LEU A 77 14.79 -10.60 23.80
CA LEU A 77 14.68 -9.30 23.12
C LEU A 77 15.89 -8.43 23.49
N CYS A 78 16.65 -8.00 22.47
CA CYS A 78 17.81 -7.13 22.64
C CYS A 78 17.42 -5.66 22.38
N ALA A 79 16.78 -5.41 21.24
CA ALA A 79 16.30 -4.09 20.84
C ALA A 79 15.18 -4.22 19.80
N THR A 80 14.41 -3.15 19.64
CA THR A 80 13.37 -3.05 18.62
C THR A 80 13.79 -2.04 17.55
N ILE A 81 13.80 -2.47 16.29
CA ILE A 81 14.13 -1.62 15.13
C ILE A 81 12.92 -1.55 14.22
N ILE A 82 12.54 -0.34 13.84
CA ILE A 82 11.38 -0.05 12.99
C ILE A 82 11.86 0.55 11.68
N ASP A 83 11.40 0.00 10.56
CA ASP A 83 11.58 0.65 9.25
C ASP A 83 10.44 1.66 9.05
N LEU A 84 10.79 2.95 9.09
CA LEU A 84 9.86 4.05 8.89
C LEU A 84 9.92 4.63 7.48
N SER A 85 10.69 4.05 6.54
CA SER A 85 10.81 4.58 5.18
C SER A 85 9.49 4.54 4.39
N GLN A 86 8.71 3.48 4.61
CA GLN A 86 7.37 3.31 4.05
C GLN A 86 6.38 2.97 5.16
N ILE A 87 5.23 3.64 5.14
CA ILE A 87 4.17 3.44 6.11
C ILE A 87 2.92 2.85 5.46
N LYS A 88 2.20 2.06 6.25
CA LYS A 88 0.91 1.50 5.88
C LYS A 88 -0.20 2.27 6.58
N LEU A 89 -0.99 3.00 5.80
CA LEU A 89 -2.20 3.65 6.31
C LEU A 89 -3.33 2.63 6.27
N ILE A 90 -3.97 2.38 7.42
CA ILE A 90 -5.04 1.41 7.54
C ILE A 90 -6.37 2.15 7.72
N GLY A 91 -7.31 1.91 6.81
CA GLY A 91 -8.66 2.46 6.88
C GLY A 91 -9.73 1.37 6.89
N TYR A 92 -10.91 1.71 7.38
CA TYR A 92 -12.09 0.85 7.42
C TYR A 92 -13.21 1.47 6.62
N ILE A 93 -13.68 0.79 5.58
CA ILE A 93 -14.59 1.35 4.59
C ILE A 93 -15.90 0.56 4.59
N PRO A 94 -17.06 1.23 4.69
CA PRO A 94 -18.36 0.55 4.65
C PRO A 94 -18.59 -0.21 3.34
N GLU A 95 -19.34 -1.31 3.41
CA GLU A 95 -19.71 -2.15 2.26
C GLU A 95 -20.29 -1.36 1.08
N LEU A 96 -21.07 -0.31 1.35
CA LEU A 96 -21.70 0.50 0.30
C LEU A 96 -20.70 1.20 -0.62
N LYS A 97 -19.48 1.49 -0.14
CA LYS A 97 -18.46 2.24 -0.90
C LYS A 97 -17.28 1.38 -1.36
N ILE A 98 -17.12 0.17 -0.83
CA ILE A 98 -15.94 -0.65 -1.11
C ILE A 98 -15.82 -1.02 -2.60
N ARG A 99 -16.95 -1.15 -3.30
CA ARG A 99 -16.98 -1.46 -4.74
C ARG A 99 -16.48 -0.33 -5.63
N GLU A 100 -16.41 0.89 -5.13
CA GLU A 100 -15.89 2.05 -5.87
C GLU A 100 -14.36 2.16 -5.79
N ILE A 101 -13.73 1.35 -4.93
CA ILE A 101 -12.29 1.39 -4.67
C ILE A 101 -11.63 0.22 -5.36
N SER A 102 -10.56 0.52 -6.10
CA SER A 102 -9.74 -0.48 -6.79
C SER A 102 -8.33 -0.53 -6.23
N LEU A 103 -7.66 -1.68 -6.36
CA LEU A 103 -6.23 -1.76 -6.11
C LEU A 103 -5.48 -0.74 -7.00
N GLY A 104 -4.48 -0.07 -6.43
CA GLY A 104 -3.73 0.99 -7.10
C GLY A 104 -4.41 2.37 -7.11
N SER A 105 -5.62 2.51 -6.55
CA SER A 105 -6.28 3.83 -6.42
C SER A 105 -5.39 4.79 -5.66
N VAL A 106 -5.32 6.03 -6.13
CA VAL A 106 -4.53 7.08 -5.49
C VAL A 106 -5.20 7.48 -4.18
N ALA A 107 -4.42 7.57 -3.11
CA ALA A 107 -4.90 8.01 -1.82
C ALA A 107 -3.90 8.96 -1.17
N SER A 108 -4.40 9.80 -0.27
CA SER A 108 -3.59 10.65 0.59
C SER A 108 -3.98 10.48 2.04
N GLY A 109 -2.99 10.56 2.92
CA GLY A 109 -3.17 10.59 4.37
C GLY A 109 -2.79 11.95 4.92
N LYS A 110 -3.55 12.44 5.91
CA LYS A 110 -3.20 13.63 6.69
C LYS A 110 -3.29 13.33 8.19
N THR A 111 -2.20 13.52 8.91
CA THR A 111 -2.18 13.29 10.37
C THR A 111 -2.82 14.47 11.09
N LEU A 112 -3.22 14.26 12.35
CA LEU A 112 -3.76 15.34 13.20
C LEU A 112 -2.75 16.48 13.41
N SER A 113 -1.46 16.16 13.39
CA SER A 113 -0.35 17.11 13.47
C SER A 113 -0.16 17.95 12.19
N GLY A 114 -0.91 17.65 11.13
CA GLY A 114 -0.87 18.37 9.85
C GLY A 114 0.12 17.83 8.82
N LEU A 115 0.85 16.75 9.13
CA LEU A 115 1.71 16.07 8.16
C LEU A 115 0.84 15.38 7.10
N SER A 116 1.32 15.35 5.86
CA SER A 116 0.60 14.71 4.76
C SER A 116 1.50 13.77 3.98
N THR A 117 0.94 12.66 3.54
CA THR A 117 1.60 11.68 2.68
C THR A 117 0.67 11.25 1.55
N LYS A 118 1.25 10.76 0.46
CA LYS A 118 0.52 10.22 -0.69
C LYS A 118 0.97 8.79 -0.92
N GLY A 119 0.00 7.96 -1.32
CA GLY A 119 0.21 6.55 -1.52
C GLY A 119 -0.78 5.96 -2.49
N LYS A 120 -0.72 4.64 -2.62
CA LYS A 120 -1.67 3.86 -3.42
C LYS A 120 -2.26 2.74 -2.59
N VAL A 121 -3.52 2.43 -2.84
CA VAL A 121 -4.18 1.28 -2.24
C VAL A 121 -3.44 0.01 -2.63
N SER A 122 -2.83 -0.66 -1.65
CA SER A 122 -2.03 -1.87 -1.83
C SER A 122 -2.83 -3.13 -1.48
N PHE A 123 -3.82 -3.02 -0.60
CA PHE A 123 -4.64 -4.14 -0.16
C PHE A 123 -6.08 -3.72 0.12
N ILE A 124 -7.01 -4.60 -0.25
CA ILE A 124 -8.43 -4.49 0.09
C ILE A 124 -8.86 -5.86 0.61
N SER A 125 -9.37 -5.89 1.84
CA SER A 125 -9.88 -7.13 2.43
C SER A 125 -11.04 -7.70 1.60
N ARG A 126 -11.07 -9.03 1.47
CA ARG A 126 -12.20 -9.75 0.86
C ARG A 126 -13.32 -10.07 1.85
N GLN A 127 -13.04 -9.91 3.14
CA GLN A 127 -13.97 -10.21 4.22
C GLN A 127 -14.24 -8.93 5.01
N ALA A 128 -15.52 -8.66 5.27
CA ALA A 128 -15.94 -7.59 6.16
C ALA A 128 -15.76 -8.00 7.62
N ASP A 129 -15.47 -7.03 8.47
CA ASP A 129 -15.65 -7.18 9.90
C ASP A 129 -17.15 -7.45 10.20
N PRO A 130 -17.48 -8.54 10.91
CA PRO A 130 -18.86 -8.97 11.07
C PRO A 130 -19.70 -8.03 11.95
N VAL A 131 -19.05 -7.24 12.81
CA VAL A 131 -19.69 -6.31 13.77
C VAL A 131 -19.93 -4.96 13.11
N THR A 132 -18.89 -4.37 12.53
CA THR A 132 -18.93 -3.01 11.97
C THR A 132 -19.36 -2.96 10.51
N LYS A 133 -19.41 -4.11 9.81
CA LYS A 133 -19.69 -4.21 8.36
C LYS A 133 -18.76 -3.35 7.51
N THR A 134 -17.51 -3.21 7.96
CA THR A 134 -16.48 -2.47 7.24
C THR A 134 -15.42 -3.41 6.68
N PHE A 135 -14.79 -2.99 5.59
CA PHE A 135 -13.68 -3.68 4.95
C PHE A 135 -12.39 -2.93 5.25
N ARG A 136 -11.37 -3.67 5.68
CA ARG A 136 -10.01 -3.15 5.89
C ARG A 136 -9.35 -2.85 4.55
N VAL A 137 -8.84 -1.64 4.39
CA VAL A 137 -8.07 -1.19 3.24
C VAL A 137 -6.72 -0.70 3.71
N GLU A 138 -5.66 -1.11 3.03
CA GLU A 138 -4.30 -0.63 3.29
C GLU A 138 -3.82 0.22 2.12
N ILE A 139 -3.14 1.31 2.46
CA ILE A 139 -2.48 2.20 1.52
C ILE A 139 -1.00 2.20 1.87
N LEU A 140 -0.16 1.89 0.89
CA LEU A 140 1.28 2.02 1.02
C LEU A 140 1.67 3.44 0.60
N ALA A 141 2.34 4.16 1.51
CA ALA A 141 2.74 5.53 1.31
C ALA A 141 4.20 5.74 1.77
N GLU A 142 4.90 6.66 1.12
CA GLU A 142 6.25 7.05 1.54
C GLU A 142 6.17 7.95 2.76
N ASN A 143 7.07 7.77 3.72
CA ASN A 143 7.14 8.60 4.91
C ASN A 143 8.42 9.45 4.84
N LYS A 144 8.29 10.57 4.16
CA LYS A 144 9.42 11.48 3.94
C LYS A 144 9.96 11.96 5.29
N ASP A 145 11.29 11.89 5.42
CA ASP A 145 12.03 12.31 6.62
C ASP A 145 11.61 11.55 7.91
N GLU A 146 10.94 10.39 7.76
CA GLU A 146 10.50 9.51 8.86
C GLU A 146 9.63 10.23 9.92
N LEU A 147 8.91 11.29 9.51
CA LEU A 147 8.21 12.20 10.43
C LEU A 147 6.93 11.62 11.01
N ILE A 148 6.23 10.76 10.25
CA ILE A 148 5.00 10.11 10.70
C ILE A 148 5.39 8.88 11.51
N ARG A 149 4.99 8.86 12.78
CA ARG A 149 5.25 7.73 13.69
C ARG A 149 4.23 6.63 13.52
N ASP A 150 4.63 5.41 13.90
CA ASP A 150 3.69 4.31 14.04
C ASP A 150 2.65 4.62 15.13
N GLY A 151 1.41 4.19 14.91
CA GLY A 151 0.28 4.45 15.80
C GLY A 151 -0.35 5.84 15.71
N GLU A 152 0.12 6.76 14.86
CA GLU A 152 -0.54 8.05 14.66
C GLU A 152 -1.91 7.91 13.97
N THR A 153 -2.89 8.64 14.47
CA THR A 153 -4.20 8.75 13.80
C THR A 153 -4.07 9.57 12.53
N ILE A 154 -4.59 9.03 11.43
CA ILE A 154 -4.53 9.66 10.11
C ILE A 154 -5.92 9.70 9.46
N GLU A 155 -6.24 10.84 8.85
CA GLU A 155 -7.39 10.97 7.97
C GLU A 155 -6.99 10.51 6.56
N ILE A 156 -7.71 9.53 6.03
CA ILE A 156 -7.43 8.94 4.72
C ILE A 156 -8.46 9.44 3.71
N GLN A 157 -7.97 9.97 2.59
CA GLN A 157 -8.76 10.35 1.43
C GLN A 157 -8.37 9.48 0.24
N ILE A 158 -9.32 8.69 -0.26
CA ILE A 158 -9.12 7.82 -1.44
C ILE A 158 -9.83 8.46 -2.61
N ASN A 159 -9.10 8.69 -3.69
CA ASN A 159 -9.66 9.20 -4.93
C ASN A 159 -10.42 8.08 -5.62
N LEU A 160 -11.74 8.19 -5.63
CA LEU A 160 -12.60 7.31 -6.40
C LEU A 160 -12.54 7.76 -7.86
N ASN A 161 -12.55 6.78 -8.77
CA ASN A 161 -12.78 7.06 -10.18
C ASN A 161 -14.26 7.47 -10.34
N SER A 162 -14.58 8.71 -9.97
CA SER A 162 -15.89 9.27 -10.24
C SER A 162 -16.00 9.54 -11.74
N ASN A 163 -17.08 9.05 -12.33
CA ASN A 163 -17.47 9.54 -13.65
C ASN A 163 -17.68 11.06 -13.52
N LYS A 164 -17.28 11.83 -14.53
CA LYS A 164 -17.58 13.26 -14.57
C LYS A 164 -19.08 13.46 -14.39
N VAL A 165 -19.43 14.34 -13.45
CA VAL A 165 -20.80 14.73 -13.13
C VAL A 165 -20.90 16.23 -13.28
N HIS A 166 -22.08 16.71 -13.66
CA HIS A 166 -22.32 18.14 -13.82
C HIS A 166 -22.99 18.68 -12.57
N LEU A 167 -22.59 19.88 -12.14
CA LEU A 167 -23.28 20.63 -11.11
C LEU A 167 -24.21 21.63 -11.79
N LEU A 168 -25.51 21.49 -11.58
CA LEU A 168 -26.51 22.36 -12.18
C LEU A 168 -27.37 23.03 -11.10
N PRO A 169 -27.81 24.28 -11.28
CA PRO A 169 -28.77 24.89 -10.38
C PRO A 169 -30.11 24.14 -10.43
N GLN A 170 -30.87 24.13 -9.34
CA GLN A 170 -32.18 23.44 -9.32
C GLN A 170 -33.18 24.06 -10.31
N SER A 171 -33.01 25.34 -10.65
CA SER A 171 -33.88 26.07 -11.57
C SER A 171 -33.82 25.58 -13.01
N VAL A 172 -32.76 24.86 -13.44
CA VAL A 172 -32.67 24.34 -14.82
C VAL A 172 -33.44 23.04 -15.05
N LEU A 173 -33.99 22.47 -13.97
CA LEU A 173 -34.73 21.21 -14.08
C LEU A 173 -36.10 21.45 -14.69
N THR A 174 -36.45 20.60 -15.64
CA THR A 174 -37.77 20.61 -16.28
C THR A 174 -38.24 19.18 -16.58
N LEU A 175 -39.50 19.03 -16.94
CA LEU A 175 -40.11 17.76 -17.33
C LEU A 175 -40.37 17.79 -18.84
N ASN A 176 -40.13 16.67 -19.53
CA ASN A 176 -40.64 16.50 -20.89
C ASN A 176 -42.13 16.08 -20.87
N ASP A 177 -42.73 15.99 -22.05
CA ASP A 177 -44.15 15.61 -22.21
C ASP A 177 -44.47 14.20 -21.69
N ALA A 178 -43.45 13.34 -21.56
CA ALA A 178 -43.56 12.01 -20.97
C ALA A 178 -43.42 12.01 -19.43
N GLY A 179 -43.25 13.18 -18.80
CA GLY A 179 -43.08 13.33 -17.35
C GLY A 179 -41.70 12.91 -16.85
N GLU A 180 -40.70 12.81 -17.73
CA GLU A 180 -39.32 12.48 -17.34
C GLU A 180 -38.56 13.74 -16.93
N LEU A 181 -37.79 13.65 -15.85
CA LEU A 181 -36.95 14.74 -15.36
C LEU A 181 -35.68 14.87 -16.20
N GLY A 182 -35.41 16.09 -16.65
CA GLY A 182 -34.26 16.39 -17.48
C GLY A 182 -33.88 17.86 -17.44
N VAL A 183 -33.02 18.23 -18.37
CA VAL A 183 -32.64 19.62 -18.63
C VAL A 183 -32.69 19.88 -20.13
N ARG A 184 -33.06 21.11 -20.50
CA ARG A 184 -32.97 21.56 -21.89
C ARG A 184 -31.59 22.14 -22.15
N THR A 185 -30.98 21.65 -23.21
CA THR A 185 -29.62 21.99 -23.64
C THR A 185 -29.65 22.59 -25.02
N VAL A 186 -28.54 23.19 -25.45
CA VAL A 186 -28.38 23.67 -26.83
C VAL A 186 -27.19 22.98 -27.48
N ILE A 187 -27.44 22.31 -28.60
CA ILE A 187 -26.43 21.68 -29.46
C ILE A 187 -26.66 22.20 -30.88
N ASP A 188 -25.64 22.76 -31.51
CA ASP A 188 -25.73 23.35 -32.86
C ASP A 188 -26.90 24.34 -33.04
N LYS A 189 -27.09 25.22 -32.03
CA LYS A 189 -28.19 26.21 -31.91
C LYS A 189 -29.60 25.63 -31.82
N LYS A 190 -29.74 24.32 -31.66
CA LYS A 190 -31.03 23.66 -31.46
C LYS A 190 -31.19 23.20 -30.03
N VAL A 191 -32.41 23.33 -29.54
CA VAL A 191 -32.78 22.85 -28.20
C VAL A 191 -32.88 21.33 -28.21
N GLU A 192 -32.20 20.68 -27.29
CA GLU A 192 -32.28 19.24 -27.06
C GLU A 192 -32.60 18.93 -25.59
N PHE A 193 -33.55 18.03 -25.35
CA PHE A 193 -33.85 17.53 -24.01
C PHE A 193 -32.96 16.34 -23.62
N PHE A 194 -32.24 16.47 -22.51
CA PHE A 194 -31.50 15.35 -21.91
C PHE A 194 -32.15 14.90 -20.62
N LYS A 195 -32.52 13.62 -20.57
CA LYS A 195 -32.91 12.96 -19.32
C LYS A 195 -31.71 12.89 -18.38
N ILE A 196 -31.90 13.33 -17.15
CA ILE A 196 -30.84 13.34 -16.13
C ILE A 196 -31.18 12.45 -14.94
N LYS A 197 -30.14 12.00 -14.25
CA LYS A 197 -30.23 11.33 -12.95
C LYS A 197 -29.55 12.19 -11.91
N ILE A 198 -30.31 12.64 -10.91
CA ILE A 198 -29.78 13.35 -9.76
C ILE A 198 -29.03 12.34 -8.88
N LEU A 199 -27.77 12.62 -8.59
CA LEU A 199 -26.93 11.81 -7.71
C LEU A 199 -26.91 12.36 -6.29
N ARG A 200 -26.87 13.70 -6.15
CA ARG A 200 -26.80 14.36 -4.84
C ARG A 200 -27.30 15.80 -4.93
N ASP A 201 -28.04 16.21 -3.90
CA ASP A 201 -28.40 17.60 -3.66
C ASP A 201 -27.41 18.25 -2.70
N GLN A 202 -26.94 19.45 -3.04
CA GLN A 202 -25.95 20.23 -2.30
C GLN A 202 -26.32 21.70 -2.32
N LYS A 203 -25.79 22.46 -1.36
CA LYS A 203 -26.15 23.88 -1.16
C LYS A 203 -25.96 24.76 -2.40
N ASN A 204 -25.06 24.39 -3.31
CA ASN A 204 -24.72 25.13 -4.53
C ASN A 204 -25.32 24.52 -5.81
N GLY A 205 -26.16 23.49 -5.71
CA GLY A 205 -26.82 22.86 -6.87
C GLY A 205 -26.90 21.35 -6.79
N LEU A 206 -27.42 20.75 -7.86
CA LEU A 206 -27.60 19.32 -8.01
C LEU A 206 -26.44 18.72 -8.80
N LEU A 207 -25.84 17.66 -8.27
CA LEU A 207 -24.93 16.81 -9.04
C LEU A 207 -25.74 15.84 -9.88
N VAL A 208 -25.58 15.91 -11.20
CA VAL A 208 -26.36 15.14 -12.15
C VAL A 208 -25.48 14.33 -13.09
N LYS A 209 -26.02 13.20 -13.58
CA LYS A 209 -25.45 12.36 -14.63
C LYS A 209 -26.44 12.23 -15.78
N GLY A 210 -25.94 11.97 -16.99
CA GLY A 210 -26.77 11.82 -18.20
C GLY A 210 -26.50 12.86 -19.28
N LEU A 211 -25.56 13.78 -19.04
CA LEU A 211 -25.16 14.82 -19.99
C LEU A 211 -23.81 14.53 -20.63
N PRO A 212 -23.55 15.04 -21.85
CA PRO A 212 -22.24 15.04 -22.48
C PRO A 212 -21.17 15.71 -21.60
N ASN A 213 -19.88 15.48 -21.87
CA ASN A 213 -18.78 16.05 -21.06
C ASN A 213 -18.79 17.59 -20.99
N THR A 214 -19.30 18.24 -22.03
CA THR A 214 -19.48 19.70 -22.14
C THR A 214 -20.77 19.93 -22.90
N VAL A 215 -21.65 20.76 -22.37
CA VAL A 215 -22.95 21.06 -22.96
C VAL A 215 -23.44 22.41 -22.43
N ASP A 216 -24.08 23.20 -23.29
CA ASP A 216 -24.72 24.45 -22.91
C ASP A 216 -26.13 24.15 -22.39
N VAL A 217 -26.42 24.57 -21.15
CA VAL A 217 -27.71 24.36 -20.48
C VAL A 217 -28.48 25.67 -20.46
N ILE A 218 -29.77 25.62 -20.80
CA ILE A 218 -30.64 26.80 -20.78
C ILE A 218 -31.04 27.09 -19.34
N THR A 219 -30.58 28.22 -18.79
CA THR A 219 -30.85 28.64 -17.41
C THR A 219 -32.07 29.54 -17.27
N VAL A 220 -32.39 30.28 -18.34
CA VAL A 220 -33.53 31.21 -18.40
C VAL A 220 -34.30 30.96 -19.67
N GLY A 221 -35.63 30.89 -19.58
CA GLY A 221 -36.51 30.72 -20.73
C GLY A 221 -36.73 29.27 -21.18
N GLN A 222 -36.22 28.29 -20.42
CA GLN A 222 -36.33 26.86 -20.75
C GLN A 222 -37.78 26.37 -20.91
N GLU A 223 -38.77 26.99 -20.25
CA GLU A 223 -40.18 26.61 -20.34
C GLU A 223 -40.86 27.12 -21.62
N PHE A 224 -40.20 28.00 -22.38
CA PHE A 224 -40.74 28.60 -23.61
C PHE A 224 -40.17 28.00 -24.89
N VAL A 225 -39.35 26.96 -24.77
CA VAL A 225 -38.69 26.32 -25.90
C VAL A 225 -39.00 24.82 -25.96
N ILE A 226 -39.15 24.31 -27.18
CA ILE A 226 -39.43 22.90 -27.45
C ILE A 226 -38.24 22.21 -28.11
N ASP A 227 -38.23 20.88 -28.08
CA ASP A 227 -37.17 20.06 -28.68
C ASP A 227 -37.05 20.34 -30.19
N GLY A 228 -35.82 20.51 -30.67
CA GLY A 228 -35.50 20.84 -32.06
C GLY A 228 -35.66 22.32 -32.45
N GLN A 229 -36.15 23.19 -31.56
CA GLN A 229 -36.30 24.61 -31.84
C GLN A 229 -34.94 25.32 -31.97
N GLU A 230 -34.78 26.14 -33.01
CA GLU A 230 -33.59 26.98 -33.17
C GLU A 230 -33.66 28.21 -32.24
N VAL A 231 -32.58 28.47 -31.52
CA VAL A 231 -32.50 29.55 -30.53
C VAL A 231 -31.24 30.39 -30.72
N ASN A 232 -31.35 31.68 -30.40
CA ASN A 232 -30.19 32.56 -30.28
C ASN A 232 -29.74 32.55 -28.82
N ILE A 233 -28.47 32.18 -28.61
CA ILE A 233 -27.90 31.96 -27.29
C ILE A 233 -27.20 33.24 -26.83
N SER A 234 -27.46 33.64 -25.59
CA SER A 234 -26.65 34.62 -24.84
C SER A 234 -26.04 33.94 -23.63
N TYR A 235 -24.74 34.12 -23.42
CA TYR A 235 -24.03 33.57 -22.28
C TYR A 235 -24.02 34.60 -21.13
N GLU A 236 -24.20 34.10 -19.90
CA GLU A 236 -23.98 34.85 -18.67
C GLU A 236 -22.53 34.72 -18.20
#